data_AF-A0A813DQZ4-F1
#
_entry.id   AF-A0A813DQZ4-F1
#
_cell.length_a   1.000
_cell.length_b   1.000
_cell.length_c   1.000
_cell.angle_alpha   90.00
_cell.angle_beta   90.00
_cell.angle_gamma   90.00
#
_symmetry.space_group_name_H-M   'P 1'
#
loop_
_entity.id
_entity.type
_entity.pdbx_description
1 polymer ?
#
loop_
_entity_poly.entity_id
_entity_poly.type
_entity_poly.pdbx_seq_one_letter_code
_entity_poly.pdbx_strand_id
1 'polypeptide(L)'
;MILTKHARGNVFLDSDQLENLDLLFDTVKCQTKTLVVVLTPQVLTRIWCAGEIVSAHRNKVPIVSLICSGYEHPDQSQIEAVPSVWTEKQKQTLANFGITMEMVKDAYAYLILLQATVLSRFGSVEEQENTIVSLANQCKMSKRIMVRLTAASTRPRLLITGAVADAEALSVCMVLRDLVQDHIQVETAVMRSPEQVAVAGRYANYLVVVLSKGMLRDPAFANMLLVAEGLERRLEIVTINADSGFEFPSLEFYSELERDCLGSPGLLGSGADLAKAYQSLLSLLALPLSPQASQGLLEKQVSEISRRFRSYATREKGFAADAVADAAVARGQPKSRTASTALDRE
;
A
#
# COMPACT_ATOMS: atom_id res chain seq x y z
N MET A 1 3.18 -9.42 -4.10
CA MET A 1 1.81 -9.77 -4.54
C MET A 1 1.48 -9.37 -5.98
N ILE A 2 1.64 -8.11 -6.40
CA ILE A 2 1.25 -7.70 -7.78
C ILE A 2 2.07 -8.45 -8.85
N LEU A 3 3.39 -8.57 -8.67
CA LEU A 3 4.26 -9.27 -9.61
C LEU A 3 3.83 -10.73 -9.84
N THR A 4 3.48 -11.45 -8.77
CA THR A 4 3.02 -12.85 -8.82
C THR A 4 1.63 -13.03 -9.45
N LYS A 5 0.82 -11.96 -9.54
CA LYS A 5 -0.43 -11.96 -10.29
C LYS A 5 -0.19 -11.97 -11.80
N HIS A 6 0.77 -11.18 -12.28
CA HIS A 6 1.00 -10.98 -13.72
C HIS A 6 2.06 -11.91 -14.32
N ALA A 7 2.93 -12.49 -13.49
CA ALA A 7 4.05 -13.29 -13.93
C ALA A 7 4.02 -14.70 -13.31
N ARG A 8 4.42 -15.70 -14.11
CA ARG A 8 4.77 -17.04 -13.60
C ARG A 8 6.22 -17.01 -13.15
N GLY A 9 6.45 -17.41 -11.92
CA GLY A 9 7.79 -17.51 -11.34
C GLY A 9 7.72 -17.48 -9.83
N ASN A 10 8.77 -18.00 -9.21
CA ASN A 10 8.98 -17.83 -7.78
C ASN A 10 9.57 -16.44 -7.57
N VAL A 11 8.94 -15.65 -6.72
CA VAL A 11 9.45 -14.35 -6.26
C VAL A 11 9.89 -14.55 -4.83
N PHE A 12 11.14 -14.22 -4.55
CA PHE A 12 11.72 -14.25 -3.21
C PHE A 12 11.87 -12.82 -2.71
N LEU A 13 11.44 -12.56 -1.48
CA LEU A 13 11.59 -11.27 -0.81
C LEU A 13 12.61 -11.43 0.32
N ASP A 14 13.61 -10.55 0.33
CA ASP A 14 14.75 -10.55 1.26
C ASP A 14 14.33 -10.37 2.72
N SER A 15 13.22 -9.68 2.98
CA SER A 15 12.70 -9.43 4.32
C SER A 15 12.40 -10.69 5.14
N ASP A 16 12.23 -11.84 4.49
CA ASP A 16 11.85 -13.09 5.15
C ASP A 16 13.05 -13.83 5.80
N GLN A 17 14.30 -13.47 5.48
CA GLN A 17 15.50 -14.26 5.86
C GLN A 17 16.73 -13.44 6.29
N LEU A 18 16.54 -12.24 6.84
CA LEU A 18 17.66 -11.35 7.20
C LEU A 18 18.62 -11.88 8.29
N GLU A 19 18.27 -12.98 8.97
CA GLU A 19 19.10 -13.60 10.01
C GLU A 19 20.29 -14.40 9.46
N ASN A 20 20.19 -14.91 8.22
CA ASN A 20 21.21 -15.78 7.62
C ASN A 20 21.73 -15.19 6.29
N LEU A 21 22.75 -14.34 6.41
CA LEU A 21 23.36 -13.64 5.28
C LEU A 21 24.09 -14.57 4.31
N ASP A 22 24.66 -15.68 4.81
CA ASP A 22 25.28 -16.70 3.95
C ASP A 22 24.25 -17.21 2.95
N LEU A 23 23.08 -17.62 3.47
CA LEU A 23 21.98 -18.09 2.64
C LEU A 23 21.47 -17.01 1.69
N LEU A 24 21.39 -15.76 2.14
CA LEU A 24 20.91 -14.64 1.31
C LEU A 24 21.84 -14.41 0.11
N PHE A 25 23.14 -14.28 0.34
CA PHE A 25 24.10 -14.02 -0.73
C PHE A 25 24.27 -15.22 -1.67
N ASP A 26 24.23 -16.45 -1.14
CA ASP A 26 24.25 -17.67 -1.96
C ASP A 26 22.97 -17.82 -2.80
N THR A 27 21.82 -17.41 -2.26
CA THR A 27 20.56 -17.39 -3.02
C THR A 27 20.67 -16.42 -4.19
N VAL A 28 21.15 -15.20 -3.95
CA VAL A 28 21.39 -14.21 -5.03
C VAL A 28 22.37 -14.76 -6.06
N LYS A 29 23.47 -15.36 -5.62
CA LYS A 29 24.53 -15.87 -6.51
C LYS A 29 24.10 -17.07 -7.35
N CYS A 30 23.42 -18.04 -6.75
CA CYS A 30 23.23 -19.37 -7.34
C CYS A 30 21.79 -19.67 -7.75
N GLN A 31 20.81 -19.05 -7.11
CA GLN A 31 19.39 -19.42 -7.25
C GLN A 31 18.55 -18.31 -7.90
N THR A 32 19.06 -17.08 -7.93
CA THR A 32 18.38 -15.92 -8.50
C THR A 32 18.71 -15.76 -9.98
N LYS A 33 17.68 -15.73 -10.82
CA LYS A 33 17.81 -15.46 -12.28
C LYS A 33 17.91 -13.97 -12.60
N THR A 34 17.31 -13.12 -11.78
CA THR A 34 17.30 -11.67 -11.95
C THR A 34 17.09 -11.04 -10.58
N LEU A 35 17.96 -10.10 -10.21
CA LEU A 35 17.80 -9.30 -8.99
C LEU A 35 17.04 -8.03 -9.35
N VAL A 36 15.88 -7.81 -8.71
CA VAL A 36 15.15 -6.55 -8.81
C VAL A 36 15.55 -5.68 -7.62
N VAL A 37 16.15 -4.52 -7.88
CA VAL A 37 16.55 -3.58 -6.84
C VAL A 37 15.49 -2.48 -6.75
N VAL A 38 14.74 -2.46 -5.64
CA VAL A 38 13.76 -1.41 -5.36
C VAL A 38 14.49 -0.21 -4.75
N LEU A 39 14.67 0.83 -5.56
CA LEU A 39 15.44 2.01 -5.20
C LEU A 39 14.57 2.97 -4.37
N THR A 40 14.78 2.93 -3.04
CA THR A 40 14.22 3.84 -2.03
C THR A 40 15.35 4.67 -1.40
N PRO A 41 15.08 5.77 -0.66
CA PRO A 41 16.14 6.61 -0.10
C PRO A 41 17.15 5.85 0.79
N GLN A 42 16.73 4.76 1.42
CA GLN A 42 17.54 3.98 2.35
C GLN A 42 18.21 2.76 1.73
N VAL A 43 17.94 2.42 0.47
CA VAL A 43 18.44 1.16 -0.12
C VAL A 43 19.97 1.09 -0.11
N LEU A 44 20.65 2.19 -0.44
CA LEU A 44 22.10 2.22 -0.57
C LEU A 44 22.83 2.35 0.77
N THR A 45 22.10 2.70 1.83
CA THR A 45 22.65 2.85 3.18
C THR A 45 22.52 1.58 4.03
N ARG A 46 21.78 0.57 3.54
CA ARG A 46 21.62 -0.73 4.21
C ARG A 46 22.69 -1.72 3.75
N ILE A 47 23.49 -2.22 4.69
CA ILE A 47 24.58 -3.16 4.37
C ILE A 47 24.11 -4.46 3.70
N TRP A 48 22.90 -4.93 4.02
CA TRP A 48 22.35 -6.16 3.45
C TRP A 48 22.10 -5.99 1.95
N CYS A 49 21.45 -4.89 1.58
CA CYS A 49 21.19 -4.53 0.18
C CYS A 49 22.52 -4.35 -0.58
N ALA A 50 23.54 -3.76 0.03
CA ALA A 50 24.86 -3.65 -0.57
C ALA A 50 25.46 -5.03 -0.89
N GLY A 51 25.38 -5.97 0.07
CA GLY A 51 25.86 -7.33 -0.11
C GLY A 51 25.16 -8.08 -1.25
N GLU A 52 23.84 -7.93 -1.36
CA GLU A 52 23.05 -8.53 -2.45
C GLU A 52 23.40 -7.93 -3.82
N ILE A 53 23.50 -6.59 -3.91
CA ILE A 53 23.84 -5.89 -5.16
C ILE A 53 25.25 -6.28 -5.62
N VAL A 54 26.23 -6.32 -4.71
CA VAL A 54 27.60 -6.78 -5.01
C VAL A 54 27.60 -8.24 -5.46
N SER A 55 26.86 -9.10 -4.77
CA SER A 55 26.76 -10.52 -5.11
C SER A 55 26.18 -10.72 -6.50
N ALA A 56 25.11 -10.01 -6.85
CA ALA A 56 24.54 -10.05 -8.19
C ALA A 56 25.51 -9.52 -9.25
N HIS A 57 26.14 -8.37 -9.00
CA HIS A 57 27.11 -7.75 -9.90
C HIS A 57 28.29 -8.66 -10.21
N ARG A 58 28.95 -9.22 -9.18
CA ARG A 58 30.13 -10.09 -9.35
C ARG A 58 29.81 -11.40 -10.05
N ASN A 59 28.61 -11.93 -9.85
CA ASN A 59 28.18 -13.19 -10.44
C ASN A 59 27.40 -13.02 -11.75
N LYS A 60 27.35 -11.79 -12.30
CA LYS A 60 26.67 -11.46 -13.56
C LYS A 60 25.19 -11.85 -13.55
N VAL A 61 24.55 -11.81 -12.38
CA VAL A 61 23.10 -11.94 -12.26
C VAL A 61 22.49 -10.66 -12.80
N PRO A 62 21.58 -10.72 -13.80
CA PRO A 62 20.91 -9.53 -14.32
C PRO A 62 20.28 -8.71 -13.19
N ILE A 63 20.57 -7.41 -13.18
CA ILE A 63 20.00 -6.45 -12.23
C ILE A 63 18.98 -5.60 -12.98
N VAL A 64 17.78 -5.44 -12.40
CA VAL A 64 16.72 -4.57 -12.90
C VAL A 64 16.36 -3.56 -11.81
N SER A 65 16.42 -2.27 -12.14
CA SER A 65 16.19 -1.19 -11.19
C SER A 65 14.74 -0.69 -11.21
N LEU A 66 14.12 -0.56 -10.03
CA LEU A 66 12.78 0.00 -9.85
C LEU A 66 12.84 1.22 -8.93
N ILE A 67 12.76 2.44 -9.48
CA ILE A 67 12.81 3.69 -8.73
C ILE A 67 11.48 3.98 -8.05
N CYS A 68 11.53 4.25 -6.75
CA CYS A 68 10.39 4.71 -5.96
C CYS A 68 10.51 6.21 -5.64
N SER A 69 9.39 6.84 -5.29
CA SER A 69 9.33 8.27 -4.94
C SER A 69 10.31 8.60 -3.81
N GLY A 70 11.10 9.67 -3.99
CA GLY A 70 12.09 10.15 -3.02
C GLY A 70 13.49 9.54 -3.17
N TYR A 71 13.69 8.54 -4.04
CA TYR A 71 15.04 8.12 -4.39
C TYR A 71 15.70 9.16 -5.31
N GLU A 72 16.90 9.54 -4.94
CA GLU A 72 17.78 10.39 -5.72
C GLU A 72 19.01 9.57 -6.12
N HIS A 73 19.41 9.66 -7.39
CA HIS A 73 20.64 8.99 -7.83
C HIS A 73 21.82 9.60 -7.09
N PRO A 74 22.63 8.79 -6.37
CA PRO A 74 23.79 9.33 -5.70
C PRO A 74 24.82 9.79 -6.75
N ASP A 75 25.43 10.94 -6.51
CA ASP A 75 26.61 11.35 -7.25
C ASP A 75 27.85 10.55 -6.82
N GLN A 76 28.96 10.74 -7.54
CA GLN A 76 30.21 10.02 -7.22
C GLN A 76 30.67 10.29 -5.79
N SER A 77 30.52 11.51 -5.28
CA SER A 77 30.96 11.85 -3.92
C SER A 77 30.14 11.13 -2.85
N GLN A 78 28.84 10.96 -3.09
CA GLN A 78 27.95 10.20 -2.22
C GLN A 78 28.29 8.71 -2.24
N ILE A 79 28.65 8.14 -3.40
CA ILE A 79 29.15 6.76 -3.50
C ILE A 79 30.46 6.59 -2.73
N GLU A 80 31.39 7.54 -2.86
CA GLU A 80 32.66 7.51 -2.12
C GLU A 80 32.45 7.59 -0.61
N ALA A 81 31.40 8.28 -0.17
CA ALA A 81 31.03 8.44 1.23
C ALA A 81 30.31 7.23 1.84
N VAL A 82 29.80 6.27 1.05
CA VAL A 82 29.05 5.09 1.55
C VAL A 82 29.77 4.35 2.70
N PRO A 83 31.09 4.09 2.66
CA PRO A 83 31.78 3.43 3.76
C PRO A 83 31.71 4.20 5.09
N SER A 84 31.50 5.52 5.07
CA SER A 84 31.36 6.31 6.30
C SER A 84 29.99 6.15 6.98
N VAL A 85 28.98 5.67 6.24
CA VAL A 85 27.62 5.46 6.75
C VAL A 85 27.55 4.23 7.64
N TRP A 86 28.50 3.30 7.50
CA TRP A 86 28.49 2.01 8.18
C TRP A 86 29.52 1.95 9.30
N THR A 87 29.14 1.28 10.39
CA THR A 87 30.06 0.96 11.48
C THR A 87 31.13 -0.05 11.04
N GLU A 88 32.28 -0.07 11.72
CA GLU A 88 33.34 -1.06 11.43
C GLU A 88 32.85 -2.51 11.58
N LYS A 89 31.93 -2.77 12.52
CA LYS A 89 31.30 -4.09 12.68
C LYS A 89 30.50 -4.49 11.44
N GLN A 90 29.77 -3.56 10.85
CA GLN A 90 29.00 -3.80 9.63
C GLN A 90 29.91 -4.04 8.42
N LYS A 91 31.01 -3.28 8.29
CA LYS A 91 32.03 -3.52 7.27
C LYS A 91 32.70 -4.88 7.42
N GLN A 92 33.09 -5.23 8.65
CA GLN A 92 33.67 -6.54 8.97
C GLN A 92 32.69 -7.67 8.64
N THR A 93 31.39 -7.45 8.84
CA THR A 93 30.36 -8.42 8.45
C THR A 93 30.44 -8.71 6.96
N LEU A 94 30.45 -7.70 6.08
CA LEU A 94 30.60 -7.88 4.63
C LEU A 94 31.96 -8.48 4.24
N ALA A 95 33.03 -8.06 4.92
CA ALA A 95 34.38 -8.58 4.68
C ALA A 95 34.48 -10.09 4.95
N ASN A 96 33.74 -10.62 5.92
CA ASN A 96 33.67 -12.06 6.19
C ASN A 96 33.11 -12.86 5.00
N PHE A 97 32.31 -12.23 4.13
CA PHE A 97 31.81 -12.81 2.87
C PHE A 97 32.69 -12.47 1.67
N GLY A 98 33.87 -11.88 1.89
CA GLY A 98 34.77 -11.46 0.82
C GLY A 98 34.26 -10.26 0.01
N ILE A 99 33.38 -9.45 0.59
CA ILE A 99 32.86 -8.21 -0.01
C ILE A 99 33.66 -7.02 0.53
N THR A 100 34.47 -6.38 -0.31
CA THR A 100 35.24 -5.19 0.05
C THR A 100 34.44 -3.91 -0.25
N MET A 101 34.87 -2.77 0.30
CA MET A 101 34.19 -1.48 0.08
C MET A 101 34.34 -1.00 -1.37
N GLU A 102 35.44 -1.35 -2.02
CA GLU A 102 35.68 -1.06 -3.44
C GLU A 102 34.64 -1.80 -4.30
N MET A 103 34.35 -3.07 -3.98
CA MET A 103 33.32 -3.82 -4.68
C MET A 103 31.92 -3.20 -4.52
N VAL A 104 31.62 -2.66 -3.34
CA VAL A 104 30.36 -1.93 -3.09
C VAL A 104 30.27 -0.70 -3.97
N LYS A 105 31.32 0.13 -4.00
CA LYS A 105 31.37 1.35 -4.81
C LYS A 105 31.21 1.03 -6.30
N ASP A 106 31.94 0.03 -6.79
CA ASP A 106 31.86 -0.43 -8.18
C ASP A 106 30.44 -0.91 -8.52
N ALA A 107 29.81 -1.69 -7.65
CA ALA A 107 28.46 -2.20 -7.86
C ALA A 107 27.39 -1.09 -7.84
N TYR A 108 27.54 -0.09 -6.98
CA TYR A 108 26.64 1.07 -6.94
C TYR A 108 26.82 1.96 -8.17
N ALA A 109 28.07 2.20 -8.60
CA ALA A 109 28.34 2.90 -9.85
C ALA A 109 27.70 2.18 -11.05
N TYR A 110 27.80 0.85 -11.11
CA TYR A 110 27.12 0.06 -12.13
C TYR A 110 25.58 0.21 -12.06
N LEU A 111 25.00 0.13 -10.87
CA LEU A 111 23.56 0.22 -10.64
C LEU A 111 22.95 1.52 -11.18
N ILE A 112 23.68 2.65 -11.07
CA ILE A 112 23.25 3.97 -11.55
C ILE A 112 23.22 4.05 -13.08
N LEU A 113 24.08 3.28 -13.75
CA LEU A 113 24.12 3.21 -15.22
C LEU A 113 22.99 2.37 -15.82
N LEU A 114 22.26 1.60 -15.00
CA LEU A 114 21.17 0.76 -15.47
C LEU A 114 19.92 1.57 -15.81
N GLN A 115 19.24 1.19 -16.89
CA GLN A 115 17.91 1.70 -17.17
C GLN A 115 16.96 1.28 -16.05
N ALA A 116 16.34 2.28 -15.41
CA ALA A 116 15.41 2.07 -14.33
C ALA A 116 13.96 2.27 -14.77
N THR A 117 13.06 1.48 -14.18
CA THR A 117 11.62 1.67 -14.29
C THR A 117 11.16 2.51 -13.11
N VAL A 118 10.30 3.51 -13.32
CA VAL A 118 9.78 4.36 -12.23
C VAL A 118 8.42 3.86 -11.75
N LEU A 119 8.29 3.63 -10.44
CA LEU A 119 7.04 3.29 -9.78
C LEU A 119 6.46 4.53 -9.08
N SER A 120 5.31 4.99 -9.58
CA SER A 120 4.53 6.02 -8.91
C SER A 120 3.78 5.41 -7.72
N ARG A 121 4.34 5.54 -6.51
CA ARG A 121 3.74 4.98 -5.26
C ARG A 121 2.36 5.57 -4.95
N PHE A 122 2.10 6.79 -5.41
CA PHE A 122 0.82 7.48 -5.26
C PHE A 122 -0.01 7.48 -6.56
N GLY A 123 0.52 6.93 -7.65
CA GLY A 123 -0.17 6.78 -8.93
C GLY A 123 -1.35 5.83 -8.85
N SER A 124 -2.20 5.84 -9.88
CA SER A 124 -3.38 4.98 -9.93
C SER A 124 -2.99 3.49 -9.86
N VAL A 125 -3.93 2.65 -9.45
CA VAL A 125 -3.70 1.18 -9.40
C VAL A 125 -3.30 0.66 -10.78
N GLU A 126 -3.91 1.19 -11.84
CA GLU A 126 -3.60 0.82 -13.22
C GLU A 126 -2.19 1.24 -13.62
N GLU A 127 -1.76 2.46 -13.29
CA GLU A 127 -0.39 2.93 -13.54
C GLU A 127 0.64 2.02 -12.85
N GLN A 128 0.40 1.69 -11.58
CA GLN A 128 1.28 0.80 -10.82
C GLN A 128 1.34 -0.60 -11.42
N GLU A 129 0.20 -1.19 -11.77
CA GLU A 129 0.16 -2.49 -12.44
C GLU A 129 0.91 -2.48 -13.77
N ASN A 130 0.72 -1.44 -14.59
CA ASN A 130 1.42 -1.29 -15.87
C ASN A 130 2.94 -1.22 -15.68
N THR A 131 3.39 -0.49 -14.66
CA THR A 131 4.81 -0.46 -14.25
C THR A 131 5.32 -1.86 -13.88
N ILE A 132 4.58 -2.61 -13.05
CA ILE A 132 4.97 -3.96 -12.63
C ILE A 132 4.97 -4.95 -13.80
N VAL A 133 4.03 -4.82 -14.75
CA VAL A 133 4.03 -5.63 -15.98
C VAL A 133 5.25 -5.31 -16.84
N SER A 134 5.63 -4.04 -16.98
CA SER A 134 6.86 -3.64 -17.67
C SER A 134 8.10 -4.24 -17.00
N LEU A 135 8.17 -4.17 -15.67
CA LEU A 135 9.24 -4.75 -14.86
C LEU A 135 9.33 -6.27 -15.05
N ALA A 136 8.20 -6.98 -15.05
CA ALA A 136 8.15 -8.43 -15.29
C ALA A 136 8.69 -8.81 -16.67
N ASN A 137 8.40 -7.99 -17.70
CA ASN A 137 8.93 -8.18 -19.05
C ASN A 137 10.46 -7.98 -19.10
N GLN A 138 10.99 -6.97 -18.40
CA GLN A 138 12.44 -6.75 -18.28
C GLN A 138 13.14 -7.92 -17.59
N CYS A 139 12.49 -8.52 -16.58
CA CYS A 139 12.95 -9.72 -15.90
C CYS A 139 12.78 -11.01 -16.73
N LYS A 140 12.28 -10.92 -17.98
CA LYS A 140 12.00 -12.06 -18.87
C LYS A 140 11.09 -13.12 -18.21
N MET A 141 10.20 -12.70 -17.32
CA MET A 141 9.26 -13.62 -16.68
C MET A 141 8.18 -14.05 -17.68
N SER A 142 7.74 -15.31 -17.58
CA SER A 142 6.64 -15.79 -18.41
C SER A 142 5.35 -15.12 -17.97
N LYS A 143 4.65 -14.46 -18.91
CA LYS A 143 3.36 -13.83 -18.62
C LYS A 143 2.36 -14.86 -18.16
N ARG A 144 1.64 -14.57 -17.07
CA ARG A 144 0.43 -15.30 -16.72
C ARG A 144 -0.70 -14.66 -17.50
N ILE A 145 -1.34 -15.40 -18.41
CA ILE A 145 -2.63 -15.00 -18.98
C ILE A 145 -3.62 -15.06 -17.82
N MET A 146 -3.77 -13.94 -17.12
CA MET A 146 -4.81 -13.80 -16.12
C MET A 146 -5.99 -13.18 -16.84
N VAL A 147 -7.13 -13.88 -16.81
CA VAL A 147 -8.42 -13.26 -17.13
C VAL A 147 -8.59 -12.19 -16.07
N ARG A 148 -8.26 -10.97 -16.43
CA ARG A 148 -8.50 -9.81 -15.59
C ARG A 148 -10.00 -9.79 -15.31
N LEU A 149 -10.39 -10.02 -14.05
CA LEU A 149 -11.62 -9.43 -13.52
C LEU A 149 -11.38 -7.91 -13.36
N THR A 150 -10.88 -7.25 -14.41
CA THR A 150 -10.80 -5.78 -14.48
C THR A 150 -12.04 -5.30 -15.20
N ALA A 151 -13.16 -5.37 -14.50
CA ALA A 151 -13.97 -4.18 -14.52
C ALA A 151 -13.58 -3.44 -13.26
N ALA A 152 -13.17 -2.18 -13.40
CA ALA A 152 -13.42 -1.21 -12.34
C ALA A 152 -14.94 -1.18 -12.17
N SER A 153 -15.49 -2.14 -11.42
CA SER A 153 -16.88 -2.05 -11.08
C SER A 153 -16.97 -0.84 -10.16
N THR A 154 -17.93 0.02 -10.47
CA THR A 154 -18.11 1.29 -9.78
C THR A 154 -18.79 1.10 -8.43
N ARG A 155 -18.89 -0.14 -7.94
CA ARG A 155 -19.74 -0.54 -6.82
C ARG A 155 -18.97 -1.36 -5.77
N PRO A 156 -17.83 -0.86 -5.27
CA PRO A 156 -17.11 -1.56 -4.22
C PRO A 156 -18.00 -1.70 -2.99
N ARG A 157 -17.89 -2.86 -2.35
CA ARG A 157 -18.69 -3.19 -1.17
C ARG A 157 -17.94 -2.94 0.14
N LEU A 158 -16.61 -3.00 0.07
CA LEU A 158 -15.71 -2.66 1.15
C LEU A 158 -14.85 -1.49 0.68
N LEU A 159 -14.87 -0.41 1.45
CA LEU A 159 -13.94 0.70 1.28
C LEU A 159 -12.78 0.52 2.26
N ILE A 160 -11.55 0.65 1.80
CA ILE A 160 -10.36 0.65 2.65
C ILE A 160 -9.73 2.03 2.61
N THR A 161 -9.38 2.59 3.77
CA THR A 161 -8.69 3.87 3.89
C THR A 161 -7.65 3.84 5.02
N GLY A 162 -6.76 4.82 5.04
CA GLY A 162 -5.67 4.99 6.00
C GLY A 162 -4.96 6.34 5.80
N ALA A 163 -3.71 6.47 6.24
CA ALA A 163 -2.88 7.65 5.94
C ALA A 163 -2.42 7.62 4.47
N VAL A 164 -3.22 8.20 3.56
CA VAL A 164 -3.00 8.08 2.11
C VAL A 164 -1.84 8.92 1.58
N ALA A 165 -1.38 9.90 2.36
CA ALA A 165 -0.17 10.66 2.10
C ALA A 165 1.11 9.88 2.46
N ASP A 166 1.00 8.83 3.26
CA ASP A 166 2.10 7.95 3.61
C ASP A 166 2.14 6.76 2.64
N ALA A 167 3.27 6.59 1.95
CA ALA A 167 3.41 5.56 0.93
C ALA A 167 3.40 4.13 1.51
N GLU A 168 3.87 3.94 2.74
CA GLU A 168 3.87 2.65 3.42
C GLU A 168 2.44 2.30 3.84
N ALA A 169 1.74 3.19 4.53
CA ALA A 169 0.35 2.99 4.93
C ALA A 169 -0.58 2.77 3.72
N LEU A 170 -0.38 3.52 2.62
CA LEU A 170 -1.11 3.29 1.37
C LEU A 170 -0.82 1.91 0.77
N SER A 171 0.45 1.47 0.79
CA SER A 171 0.83 0.14 0.32
C SER A 171 0.18 -0.96 1.16
N VAL A 172 0.10 -0.79 2.48
CA VAL A 172 -0.61 -1.70 3.38
C VAL A 172 -2.09 -1.77 3.01
N CYS A 173 -2.75 -0.63 2.78
CA CYS A 173 -4.15 -0.60 2.34
C CYS A 173 -4.36 -1.39 1.04
N MET A 174 -3.43 -1.26 0.07
CA MET A 174 -3.50 -1.97 -1.20
C MET A 174 -3.27 -3.49 -1.08
N VAL A 175 -2.30 -3.90 -0.25
CA VAL A 175 -2.07 -5.31 0.07
C VAL A 175 -3.28 -5.91 0.78
N LEU A 176 -3.82 -5.21 1.77
CA LEU A 176 -5.01 -5.62 2.49
C LEU A 176 -6.23 -5.74 1.55
N ARG A 177 -6.44 -4.79 0.65
CA ARG A 177 -7.48 -4.86 -0.39
C ARG A 177 -7.38 -6.17 -1.16
N ASP A 178 -6.19 -6.48 -1.65
CA ASP A 178 -5.96 -7.68 -2.44
C ASP A 178 -6.22 -8.95 -1.63
N LEU A 179 -5.72 -9.02 -0.40
CA LEU A 179 -5.89 -10.20 0.45
C LEU A 179 -7.35 -10.40 0.86
N VAL A 180 -8.06 -9.33 1.27
CA VAL A 180 -9.48 -9.40 1.63
C VAL A 180 -10.31 -9.78 0.42
N GLN A 181 -10.12 -9.13 -0.73
CA GLN A 181 -10.85 -9.44 -1.94
C GLN A 181 -10.68 -10.90 -2.37
N ASP A 182 -9.46 -11.44 -2.29
CA ASP A 182 -9.21 -12.85 -2.59
C ASP A 182 -9.86 -13.79 -1.56
N HIS A 183 -9.86 -13.41 -0.27
CA HIS A 183 -10.41 -14.24 0.80
C HIS A 183 -11.94 -14.33 0.78
N ILE A 184 -12.64 -13.20 0.64
CA ILE A 184 -14.11 -13.17 0.70
C ILE A 184 -14.78 -13.12 -0.68
N GLN A 185 -14.02 -12.94 -1.76
CA GLN A 185 -14.53 -12.82 -3.13
C GLN A 185 -15.53 -11.66 -3.29
N VAL A 186 -15.25 -10.54 -2.62
CA VAL A 186 -16.07 -9.32 -2.64
C VAL A 186 -15.25 -8.14 -3.15
N GLU A 187 -15.87 -7.31 -3.97
CA GLU A 187 -15.24 -6.13 -4.53
C GLU A 187 -14.83 -5.13 -3.44
N THR A 188 -13.54 -4.79 -3.44
CA THR A 188 -12.92 -3.94 -2.43
C THR A 188 -12.14 -2.83 -3.10
N ALA A 189 -12.27 -1.59 -2.63
CA ALA A 189 -11.57 -0.44 -3.18
C ALA A 189 -10.82 0.36 -2.11
N VAL A 190 -9.64 0.84 -2.45
CA VAL A 190 -8.86 1.75 -1.59
C VAL A 190 -9.26 3.18 -1.92
N MET A 191 -9.73 3.91 -0.92
CA MET A 191 -10.13 5.31 -1.04
C MET A 191 -8.94 6.21 -0.76
N ARG A 192 -8.72 7.20 -1.63
CA ARG A 192 -7.61 8.15 -1.56
C ARG A 192 -8.08 9.60 -1.46
N SER A 193 -9.37 9.84 -1.62
CA SER A 193 -9.94 11.18 -1.51
C SER A 193 -11.37 11.15 -0.97
N PRO A 194 -11.86 12.27 -0.41
CA PRO A 194 -13.24 12.38 0.07
C PRO A 194 -14.28 12.16 -1.03
N GLU A 195 -13.99 12.58 -2.27
CA GLU A 195 -14.89 12.41 -3.42
C GLU A 195 -15.06 10.92 -3.76
N GLN A 196 -13.98 10.14 -3.66
CA GLN A 196 -14.05 8.69 -3.87
C GLN A 196 -14.95 8.04 -2.81
N VAL A 197 -14.82 8.43 -1.54
CA VAL A 197 -15.69 7.95 -0.46
C VAL A 197 -17.16 8.32 -0.71
N ALA A 198 -17.43 9.56 -1.14
CA ALA A 198 -18.80 10.04 -1.41
C ALA A 198 -19.50 9.27 -2.54
N VAL A 199 -18.75 8.87 -3.57
CA VAL A 199 -19.28 8.11 -4.72
C VAL A 199 -19.41 6.63 -4.37
N ALA A 200 -18.34 6.03 -3.84
CA ALA A 200 -18.25 4.60 -3.57
C ALA A 200 -19.07 4.18 -2.34
N GLY A 201 -19.19 5.06 -1.34
CA GLY A 201 -19.93 4.85 -0.10
C GLY A 201 -21.41 4.57 -0.28
N ARG A 202 -21.98 4.92 -1.43
CA ARG A 202 -23.37 4.61 -1.79
C ARG A 202 -23.61 3.12 -1.97
N TYR A 203 -22.60 2.38 -2.39
CA TYR A 203 -22.67 0.93 -2.67
C TYR A 203 -22.06 0.09 -1.56
N ALA A 204 -21.19 0.70 -0.75
CA ALA A 204 -20.44 0.02 0.29
C ALA A 204 -21.29 -0.33 1.51
N ASN A 205 -20.92 -1.44 2.14
CA ASN A 205 -21.47 -1.90 3.41
C ASN A 205 -20.50 -1.60 4.57
N TYR A 206 -19.20 -1.51 4.27
CA TYR A 206 -18.13 -1.38 5.26
C TYR A 206 -17.13 -0.28 4.91
N LEU A 207 -16.62 0.39 5.96
CA LEU A 207 -15.42 1.21 5.91
C LEU A 207 -14.34 0.56 6.78
N VAL A 208 -13.30 0.05 6.14
CA VAL A 208 -12.14 -0.54 6.77
C VAL A 208 -11.08 0.55 6.94
N VAL A 209 -10.67 0.82 8.17
CA VAL A 209 -9.70 1.86 8.49
C VAL A 209 -8.41 1.21 8.99
N VAL A 210 -7.33 1.38 8.22
CA VAL A 210 -5.99 0.91 8.56
C VAL A 210 -5.29 1.98 9.39
N LEU A 211 -5.03 1.65 10.66
CA LEU A 211 -4.41 2.52 11.63
C LEU A 211 -2.88 2.54 11.45
N SER A 212 -2.33 3.74 11.27
CA SER A 212 -0.89 3.99 11.12
C SER A 212 -0.46 5.25 11.87
N LYS A 213 0.85 5.34 12.20
CA LYS A 213 1.41 6.49 12.90
C LYS A 213 1.03 7.81 12.22
N GLY A 214 0.61 8.80 13.03
CA GLY A 214 0.31 10.15 12.57
C GLY A 214 -1.01 10.32 11.79
N MET A 215 -1.75 9.24 11.47
CA MET A 215 -2.93 9.34 10.60
C MET A 215 -4.03 10.27 11.14
N LEU A 216 -4.20 10.37 12.46
CA LEU A 216 -5.25 11.19 13.07
C LEU A 216 -4.98 12.69 12.88
N ARG A 217 -3.75 13.05 12.52
CA ARG A 217 -3.35 14.42 12.18
C ARG A 217 -3.32 14.67 10.66
N ASP A 218 -3.63 13.67 9.83
CA ASP A 218 -3.70 13.81 8.37
C ASP A 218 -5.05 14.42 7.97
N PRO A 219 -5.07 15.66 7.40
CA PRO A 219 -6.32 16.30 6.98
C PRO A 219 -7.04 15.53 5.86
N ALA A 220 -6.32 14.81 5.00
CA ALA A 220 -6.93 14.01 3.95
C ALA A 220 -7.74 12.84 4.54
N PHE A 221 -7.18 12.17 5.56
CA PHE A 221 -7.89 11.13 6.30
C PHE A 221 -9.10 11.68 7.05
N ALA A 222 -8.93 12.79 7.77
CA ALA A 222 -10.02 13.45 8.50
C ALA A 222 -11.22 13.77 7.57
N ASN A 223 -10.95 14.33 6.39
CA ASN A 223 -11.99 14.62 5.40
C ASN A 223 -12.68 13.37 4.86
N MET A 224 -11.93 12.30 4.58
CA MET A 224 -12.52 11.02 4.17
C MET A 224 -13.45 10.44 5.24
N LEU A 225 -13.06 10.52 6.52
CA LEU A 225 -13.88 10.03 7.63
C LEU A 225 -15.14 10.87 7.83
N LEU A 226 -15.04 12.20 7.78
CA LEU A 226 -16.19 13.09 7.87
C LEU A 226 -17.19 12.86 6.74
N VAL A 227 -16.71 12.67 5.51
CA VAL A 227 -17.59 12.30 4.38
C VAL A 227 -18.27 10.97 4.65
N ALA A 228 -17.56 9.96 5.15
CA ALA A 228 -18.14 8.65 5.45
C ALA A 228 -19.23 8.71 6.54
N GLU A 229 -19.03 9.51 7.60
CA GLU A 229 -20.03 9.74 8.65
C GLU A 229 -21.23 10.54 8.13
N GLY A 230 -21.03 11.41 7.14
CA GLY A 230 -22.08 12.20 6.49
C GLY A 230 -22.90 11.46 5.43
N LEU A 231 -22.58 10.20 5.11
CA LEU A 231 -23.36 9.41 4.14
C LEU A 231 -24.76 9.10 4.68
N GLU A 232 -25.79 9.21 3.82
CA GLU A 232 -27.17 8.83 4.17
C GLU A 232 -27.25 7.39 4.71
N ARG A 233 -26.40 6.52 4.15
CA ARG A 233 -26.22 5.16 4.61
C ARG A 233 -24.98 5.07 5.48
N ARG A 234 -25.19 4.77 6.76
CA ARG A 234 -24.08 4.52 7.70
C ARG A 234 -23.30 3.27 7.30
N LEU A 235 -22.00 3.43 7.09
CA LEU A 235 -21.07 2.32 6.85
C LEU A 235 -20.72 1.64 8.19
N GLU A 236 -20.61 0.32 8.19
CA GLU A 236 -20.06 -0.39 9.35
C GLU A 236 -18.53 -0.23 9.35
N ILE A 237 -17.98 0.34 10.41
CA ILE A 237 -16.55 0.59 10.52
C ILE A 237 -15.84 -0.67 11.05
N VAL A 238 -14.70 -1.02 10.43
CA VAL A 238 -13.78 -2.05 10.91
C VAL A 238 -12.39 -1.43 11.03
N THR A 239 -11.85 -1.39 12.24
CA THR A 239 -10.51 -0.86 12.50
C THR A 239 -9.46 -1.96 12.46
N ILE A 240 -8.33 -1.68 11.83
CA ILE A 240 -7.19 -2.60 11.72
C ILE A 240 -5.94 -1.85 12.17
N ASN A 241 -5.25 -2.36 13.19
CA ASN A 241 -3.96 -1.83 13.60
C ASN A 241 -2.85 -2.52 12.81
N ALA A 242 -2.24 -1.79 11.87
CA ALA A 242 -1.17 -2.30 11.02
C ALA A 242 0.22 -1.79 11.41
N ASP A 243 0.30 -0.87 12.37
CA ASP A 243 1.53 -0.18 12.76
C ASP A 243 1.60 -0.09 14.28
N SER A 244 2.62 -0.71 14.88
CA SER A 244 2.87 -0.62 16.31
C SER A 244 3.14 0.80 16.80
N GLY A 245 3.49 1.72 15.90
CA GLY A 245 3.67 3.14 16.16
C GLY A 245 2.37 3.96 16.17
N PHE A 246 1.20 3.34 16.01
CA PHE A 246 -0.07 4.05 16.16
C PHE A 246 -0.27 4.52 17.61
N GLU A 247 -0.43 5.82 17.79
CA GLU A 247 -0.66 6.45 19.09
C GLU A 247 -2.15 6.75 19.27
N PHE A 248 -2.75 6.21 20.34
CA PHE A 248 -4.12 6.54 20.69
C PHE A 248 -4.20 7.99 21.20
N PRO A 249 -5.21 8.77 20.77
CA PRO A 249 -5.34 10.17 21.13
C PRO A 249 -5.62 10.34 22.63
N SER A 250 -5.00 11.37 23.23
CA SER A 250 -5.28 11.78 24.60
C SER A 250 -6.48 12.72 24.68
N LEU A 251 -6.91 13.09 25.90
CA LEU A 251 -7.97 14.09 26.09
C LEU A 251 -7.54 15.47 25.60
N GLU A 252 -6.27 15.81 25.76
CA GLU A 252 -5.67 17.04 25.25
C GLU A 252 -5.76 17.10 23.73
N PHE A 253 -5.50 15.98 23.04
CA PHE A 253 -5.65 15.90 21.58
C PHE A 253 -7.08 16.25 21.13
N TYR A 254 -8.11 15.72 21.80
CA TYR A 254 -9.50 16.04 21.46
C TYR A 254 -9.85 17.51 21.75
N SER A 255 -9.32 18.06 22.85
CA SER A 255 -9.53 19.48 23.20
C SER A 255 -8.88 20.40 22.15
N GLU A 256 -7.68 20.07 21.67
CA GLU A 256 -7.01 20.77 20.57
C GLU A 256 -7.79 20.64 19.26
N LEU A 257 -8.29 19.45 18.97
CA LEU A 257 -9.06 19.16 17.77
C LEU A 257 -10.35 19.98 17.69
N GLU A 258 -11.08 20.08 18.80
CA GLU A 258 -12.31 20.88 18.90
C GLU A 258 -12.05 22.37 18.72
N ARG A 259 -10.92 22.87 19.23
CA ARG A 259 -10.56 24.29 19.16
C ARG A 259 -10.02 24.70 17.78
N ASP A 260 -9.08 23.93 17.26
CA ASP A 260 -8.23 24.35 16.13
C ASP A 260 -8.48 23.55 14.84
N CYS A 261 -9.30 22.48 14.88
CA CYS A 261 -9.62 21.64 13.73
C CYS A 261 -8.36 21.22 12.94
N LEU A 262 -7.40 20.57 13.62
CA LEU A 262 -6.06 20.20 13.10
C LEU A 262 -5.20 21.36 12.54
N GLY A 263 -5.64 22.61 12.63
CA GLY A 263 -4.95 23.77 12.05
C GLY A 263 -4.91 23.79 10.52
N SER A 264 -5.75 23.00 9.84
CA SER A 264 -5.74 22.87 8.38
C SER A 264 -6.94 23.59 7.74
N PRO A 265 -6.73 24.62 6.90
CA PRO A 265 -7.83 25.22 6.15
C PRO A 265 -8.35 24.22 5.10
N GLY A 266 -9.64 23.89 5.14
CA GLY A 266 -10.27 22.99 4.17
C GLY A 266 -10.80 21.66 4.72
N LEU A 267 -10.95 21.52 6.04
CA LEU A 267 -11.69 20.41 6.61
C LEU A 267 -13.21 20.55 6.37
N LEU A 268 -13.88 19.44 6.04
CA LEU A 268 -15.29 19.37 5.66
C LEU A 268 -16.28 19.40 6.86
N GLY A 269 -15.85 19.85 8.03
CA GLY A 269 -16.67 19.86 9.25
C GLY A 269 -16.05 20.65 10.39
N SER A 270 -16.77 20.74 11.51
CA SER A 270 -16.23 21.37 12.72
C SER A 270 -15.26 20.46 13.45
N GLY A 271 -14.40 21.03 14.30
CA GLY A 271 -13.50 20.26 15.17
C GLY A 271 -14.26 19.28 16.08
N ALA A 272 -15.46 19.65 16.53
CA ALA A 272 -16.34 18.81 17.33
C ALA A 272 -16.90 17.61 16.55
N ASP A 273 -17.28 17.80 15.28
CA ASP A 273 -17.75 16.70 14.43
C ASP A 273 -16.62 15.69 14.19
N LEU A 274 -15.40 16.18 13.96
CA LEU A 274 -14.23 15.34 13.78
C LEU A 274 -13.82 14.60 15.06
N ALA A 275 -13.85 15.27 16.20
CA ALA A 275 -13.60 14.66 17.51
C ALA A 275 -14.57 13.49 17.76
N LYS A 276 -15.87 13.72 17.50
CA LYS A 276 -16.91 12.69 17.60
C LYS A 276 -16.66 11.53 16.63
N ALA A 277 -16.28 11.81 15.39
CA ALA A 277 -15.97 10.79 14.39
C ALA A 277 -14.76 9.93 14.81
N TYR A 278 -13.70 10.54 15.34
CA TYR A 278 -12.54 9.81 15.87
C TYR A 278 -12.87 8.99 17.12
N GLN A 279 -13.69 9.51 18.04
CA GLN A 279 -14.17 8.73 19.19
C GLN A 279 -14.99 7.51 18.74
N SER A 280 -15.89 7.70 17.77
CA SER A 280 -16.67 6.61 17.15
C SER A 280 -15.76 5.54 16.56
N LEU A 281 -14.78 5.95 15.75
CA LEU A 281 -13.78 5.08 15.13
C LEU A 281 -13.00 4.27 16.16
N LEU A 282 -12.48 4.92 17.19
CA LEU A 282 -11.56 4.30 18.17
C LEU A 282 -12.27 3.57 19.31
N SER A 283 -13.59 3.71 19.44
CA SER A 283 -14.40 2.88 20.33
C SER A 283 -14.44 1.40 19.91
N LEU A 284 -14.07 1.11 18.66
CA LEU A 284 -14.04 -0.23 18.10
C LEU A 284 -12.66 -0.88 18.31
N LEU A 285 -12.66 -2.12 18.84
CA LEU A 285 -11.44 -2.91 19.00
C LEU A 285 -10.76 -3.16 17.65
N ALA A 286 -9.59 -2.57 17.45
CA ALA A 286 -8.80 -2.73 16.25
C ALA A 286 -8.22 -4.16 16.16
N LEU A 287 -8.34 -4.76 14.98
CA LEU A 287 -7.74 -6.07 14.69
C LEU A 287 -6.28 -5.93 14.28
N PRO A 288 -5.38 -6.84 14.71
CA PRO A 288 -3.99 -6.76 14.34
C PRO A 288 -3.77 -7.17 12.87
N LEU A 289 -2.92 -6.42 12.17
CA LEU A 289 -2.32 -6.80 10.90
C LEU A 289 -0.81 -6.56 11.01
N SER A 290 0.00 -7.47 10.50
CA SER A 290 1.46 -7.35 10.51
C SER A 290 1.94 -7.34 9.06
N PRO A 291 2.04 -6.17 8.41
CA PRO A 291 2.30 -6.09 6.97
C PRO A 291 3.61 -6.76 6.52
N GLN A 292 4.58 -6.84 7.43
CA GLN A 292 5.89 -7.45 7.22
C GLN A 292 5.93 -8.94 7.63
N ALA A 293 4.81 -9.52 8.05
CA ALA A 293 4.77 -10.92 8.44
C ALA A 293 4.77 -11.87 7.24
N SER A 294 5.15 -13.12 7.50
CA SER A 294 5.02 -14.20 6.51
C SER A 294 3.62 -14.28 5.92
N GLN A 295 3.52 -14.72 4.67
CA GLN A 295 2.25 -14.88 3.96
C GLN A 295 1.22 -15.70 4.78
N GLY A 296 1.63 -16.79 5.41
CA GLY A 296 0.71 -17.62 6.20
C GLY A 296 0.16 -16.93 7.45
N LEU A 297 0.90 -15.99 8.05
CA LEU A 297 0.38 -15.18 9.15
C LEU A 297 -0.57 -14.09 8.63
N LEU A 298 -0.22 -13.43 7.52
CA LEU A 298 -1.08 -12.46 6.86
C LEU A 298 -2.44 -13.08 6.47
N GLU A 299 -2.45 -14.27 5.88
CA GLU A 299 -3.67 -14.99 5.52
C GLU A 299 -4.55 -15.28 6.74
N LYS A 300 -3.95 -15.69 7.88
CA LYS A 300 -4.68 -15.91 9.14
C LYS A 300 -5.27 -14.61 9.70
N GLN A 301 -4.49 -13.52 9.72
CA GLN A 301 -4.97 -12.21 10.17
C GLN A 301 -6.12 -11.70 9.29
N VAL A 302 -6.00 -11.83 7.97
CA VAL A 302 -7.05 -11.46 7.01
C VAL A 302 -8.29 -12.32 7.18
N SER A 303 -8.15 -13.61 7.49
CA SER A 303 -9.30 -14.46 7.80
C SER A 303 -10.05 -13.96 9.03
N GLU A 304 -9.34 -13.59 10.11
CA GLU A 304 -9.97 -13.04 11.32
C GLU A 304 -10.61 -11.66 11.06
N ILE A 305 -9.96 -10.80 10.27
CA ILE A 305 -10.55 -9.54 9.78
C ILE A 305 -11.83 -9.81 9.01
N SER A 306 -11.82 -10.81 8.13
CA SER A 306 -12.96 -11.15 7.29
C SER A 306 -14.18 -11.61 8.07
N ARG A 307 -13.99 -12.21 9.26
CA ARG A 307 -15.09 -12.61 10.16
C ARG A 307 -15.85 -11.41 10.74
N ARG A 308 -15.29 -10.21 10.72
CA ARG A 308 -16.01 -8.98 11.13
C ARG A 308 -17.03 -8.51 10.10
N PHE A 309 -16.92 -8.95 8.86
CA PHE A 309 -17.85 -8.58 7.81
C PHE A 309 -19.13 -9.43 7.88
N ARG A 310 -19.97 -9.20 8.89
CA ARG A 310 -21.16 -10.01 9.18
C ARG A 310 -22.11 -10.21 7.98
N SER A 311 -22.21 -9.21 7.10
CA SER A 311 -23.01 -9.29 5.88
C SER A 311 -22.48 -10.33 4.88
N TYR A 312 -21.19 -10.65 4.94
CA TYR A 312 -20.48 -11.61 4.10
C TYR A 312 -20.10 -12.90 4.82
N ALA A 313 -20.72 -13.17 5.99
CA ALA A 313 -20.51 -14.44 6.69
C ALA A 313 -20.88 -15.67 5.83
N THR A 314 -21.81 -15.49 4.88
CA THR A 314 -22.18 -16.47 3.86
C THR A 314 -22.37 -15.75 2.53
N ARG A 315 -22.10 -16.43 1.42
CA ARG A 315 -22.21 -15.85 0.08
C ARG A 315 -23.62 -15.35 -0.25
N GLU A 316 -24.65 -16.06 0.18
CA GLU A 316 -26.06 -15.72 -0.04
C GLU A 316 -26.45 -14.43 0.67
N LYS A 317 -26.02 -14.28 1.93
CA LYS A 317 -26.23 -13.03 2.70
C LYS A 317 -25.51 -11.84 2.06
N GLY A 318 -24.30 -12.07 1.54
CA GLY A 318 -23.54 -11.04 0.82
C GLY A 318 -24.31 -10.54 -0.40
N PHE A 319 -24.76 -11.45 -1.26
CA PHE A 319 -25.58 -11.08 -2.42
C PHE A 319 -26.89 -10.39 -2.07
N ALA A 320 -27.55 -10.82 -0.99
CA ALA A 320 -28.78 -10.17 -0.53
C ALA A 320 -28.50 -8.73 -0.05
N ALA A 321 -27.43 -8.52 0.73
CA ALA A 321 -27.02 -7.19 1.18
C ALA A 321 -26.67 -6.27 0.01
N ASP A 322 -25.99 -6.81 -0.99
CA ASP A 322 -25.60 -6.11 -2.21
C ASP A 322 -26.80 -5.71 -3.07
N ALA A 323 -27.77 -6.61 -3.25
CA ALA A 323 -29.00 -6.32 -3.97
C ALA A 323 -29.82 -5.21 -3.28
N VAL A 324 -29.87 -5.21 -1.95
CA VAL A 324 -30.52 -4.15 -1.16
C VAL A 324 -29.79 -2.82 -1.34
N ALA A 325 -28.46 -2.81 -1.30
CA ALA A 325 -27.65 -1.63 -1.54
C ALA A 325 -27.92 -1.04 -2.94
N ASP A 326 -27.88 -1.88 -3.97
CA ASP A 326 -28.07 -1.45 -5.35
C ASP A 326 -29.49 -0.94 -5.60
N ALA A 327 -30.51 -1.59 -5.01
CA ALA A 327 -31.89 -1.14 -5.09
C ALA A 327 -32.10 0.21 -4.38
N ALA A 328 -31.41 0.47 -3.26
CA ALA A 328 -31.47 1.75 -2.57
C ALA A 328 -30.89 2.88 -3.45
N VAL A 329 -29.72 2.65 -4.06
CA VAL A 329 -29.11 3.62 -4.98
C VAL A 329 -30.00 3.87 -6.20
N ALA A 330 -30.60 2.82 -6.78
CA ALA A 330 -31.50 2.94 -7.91
C ALA A 330 -32.78 3.75 -7.61
N ARG A 331 -33.29 3.70 -6.37
CA ARG A 331 -34.45 4.50 -5.92
C ARG A 331 -34.09 5.94 -5.58
N GLY A 332 -32.88 6.16 -5.05
CA GLY A 332 -32.39 7.47 -4.60
C GLY A 332 -31.83 8.34 -5.70
N GLN A 333 -31.55 7.81 -6.90
CA GLN A 333 -31.24 8.66 -8.05
C GLN A 333 -32.50 9.45 -8.42
N PRO A 334 -32.55 10.79 -8.23
CA PRO A 334 -33.59 11.59 -8.86
C PRO A 334 -33.52 11.24 -10.34
N LYS A 335 -34.62 10.75 -10.93
CA LYS A 335 -34.71 10.45 -12.36
C LYS A 335 -34.03 11.61 -13.07
N SER A 336 -32.85 11.36 -13.64
CA SER A 336 -32.13 12.34 -14.43
C SER A 336 -33.16 12.84 -15.44
N ARG A 337 -33.67 14.06 -15.24
CA ARG A 337 -34.43 14.76 -16.26
C ARG A 337 -33.42 14.87 -17.39
N THR A 338 -33.60 14.05 -18.40
CA THR A 338 -32.87 14.11 -19.66
C THR A 338 -32.78 15.57 -20.08
N ALA A 339 -31.61 16.17 -19.86
CA ALA A 339 -31.22 17.43 -20.48
C ALA A 339 -30.95 17.11 -21.95
N SER A 340 -32.04 16.94 -22.69
CA SER A 340 -32.08 16.96 -24.14
C SER A 340 -32.90 18.18 -24.52
N THR A 341 -32.44 18.90 -25.54
CA THR A 341 -32.98 20.14 -26.15
C THR A 341 -32.81 21.46 -25.38
N ALA A 342 -31.67 22.10 -25.58
CA ALA A 342 -31.55 23.56 -25.86
C ALA A 342 -30.06 23.93 -26.09
N LEU A 343 -29.51 23.49 -27.23
CA LEU A 343 -28.30 24.06 -27.83
C LEU A 343 -28.62 24.22 -29.31
N ASP A 344 -29.52 25.16 -29.59
CA ASP A 344 -29.80 25.74 -30.90
C ASP A 344 -30.51 27.07 -30.64
N ARG A 345 -29.70 28.12 -30.44
CA ARG A 345 -29.95 29.56 -30.64
C ARG A 345 -28.89 30.35 -29.87
N GLU A 346 -27.79 30.64 -30.54
CA GLU A 346 -27.34 32.01 -30.87
C GLU A 346 -26.22 31.96 -31.91
#